data_AF-A0A2V3IMM0-F1
#
_entry.id   AF-A0A2V3IMM0-F1
#
_cell.length_a   1.000
_cell.length_b   1.000
_cell.length_c   1.000
_cell.angle_alpha   90.00
_cell.angle_beta   90.00
_cell.angle_gamma   90.00
#
_symmetry.space_group_name_H-M   'P 1'
#
loop_
_entity.id
_entity.type
_entity.pdbx_description
1 polymer ?
#
loop_
_entity_poly.entity_id
_entity_poly.type
_entity_poly.pdbx_seq_one_letter_code
_entity_poly.pdbx_strand_id
1 'polypeptide(L)'
;MLQGFNVTCGVVALPPRLCSACKLKPILPGGHFEDCTSIFDLESQSCRAELKEYVRLNKHCDPVRAEQVPKMMSSGGARQGLDYFIYSICEQCCDCIPRGTHISQYGFRESIGKLFNAGRGNCPAHAVYDVCKVWPKIRGVVSAGESRKVSAPMVCPHLKTWLRNPDNANWLHRNQVKYHPAVGNFLNSFIDAAGCSARPFWESCVRLETKQKRL
;
A
#
# COMPACT_ATOMS: atom_id res chain seq x y z
N MET A 1 -13.00 -16.40 -4.34
CA MET A 1 -13.55 -15.54 -3.26
C MET A 1 -12.40 -15.22 -2.30
N LEU A 2 -11.77 -14.06 -2.39
CA LEU A 2 -10.61 -13.69 -1.56
C LEU A 2 -11.12 -13.21 -0.19
N GLN A 3 -10.97 -14.06 0.84
CA GLN A 3 -11.47 -13.85 2.19
C GLN A 3 -10.81 -12.62 2.84
N GLY A 4 -11.58 -11.83 3.59
CA GLY A 4 -11.06 -10.84 4.54
C GLY A 4 -10.43 -11.59 5.72
N PHE A 5 -9.17 -11.97 5.56
CA PHE A 5 -8.52 -12.98 6.37
C PHE A 5 -8.07 -12.44 7.74
N ASN A 6 -8.78 -12.79 8.82
CA ASN A 6 -8.36 -12.97 10.23
C ASN A 6 -7.24 -12.07 10.85
N VAL A 7 -6.98 -10.86 10.34
CA VAL A 7 -6.04 -9.95 11.00
C VAL A 7 -6.67 -9.39 12.27
N THR A 8 -6.06 -9.69 13.41
CA THR A 8 -6.63 -9.45 14.74
C THR A 8 -6.17 -8.12 15.35
N CYS A 9 -4.97 -7.67 15.01
CA CYS A 9 -4.41 -6.43 15.53
C CYS A 9 -4.94 -5.20 14.78
N GLY A 10 -5.20 -4.13 15.53
CA GLY A 10 -5.50 -2.81 14.95
C GLY A 10 -4.27 -2.05 14.48
N VAL A 11 -3.06 -2.49 14.82
CA VAL A 11 -1.80 -1.88 14.36
C VAL A 11 -0.89 -2.97 13.84
N VAL A 12 -0.33 -2.77 12.63
CA VAL A 12 0.65 -3.67 12.01
C VAL A 12 1.98 -2.93 11.84
N ALA A 13 3.08 -3.68 11.89
CA ALA A 13 4.40 -3.13 11.63
C ALA A 13 4.86 -3.53 10.22
N LEU A 14 5.35 -2.58 9.43
CA LEU A 14 5.88 -2.86 8.11
C LEU A 14 7.41 -2.93 8.13
N PRO A 15 8.01 -3.93 7.44
CA PRO A 15 9.42 -3.89 7.12
C PRO A 15 9.73 -2.68 6.24
N PRO A 16 10.81 -1.93 6.52
CA PRO A 16 11.08 -0.64 5.87
C PRO A 16 11.36 -0.74 4.37
N ARG A 17 11.68 -1.95 3.88
CA ARG A 17 12.01 -2.18 2.47
C ARG A 17 10.99 -3.05 1.75
N LEU A 18 9.87 -3.42 2.37
CA LEU A 18 8.91 -4.37 1.79
C LEU A 18 8.59 -4.05 0.32
N CYS A 19 8.21 -2.80 0.04
CA CYS A 19 7.85 -2.36 -1.31
C CYS A 19 9.03 -2.13 -2.25
N SER A 20 10.21 -1.79 -1.72
CA SER A 20 11.43 -1.66 -2.53
C SER A 20 12.09 -3.01 -2.85
N ALA A 21 11.85 -4.03 -2.03
CA ALA A 21 12.45 -5.36 -2.14
C ALA A 21 11.64 -6.31 -3.03
N CYS A 22 10.31 -6.15 -3.03
CA CYS A 22 9.39 -6.83 -3.93
C CYS A 22 9.23 -5.99 -5.20
N LYS A 23 9.94 -6.36 -6.26
CA LYS A 23 9.91 -5.60 -7.52
C LYS A 23 8.61 -5.86 -8.27
N LEU A 24 8.01 -4.79 -8.80
CA LEU A 24 6.94 -4.90 -9.78
C LEU A 24 7.47 -5.62 -11.02
N LYS A 25 6.67 -6.55 -11.55
CA LYS A 25 6.92 -7.14 -12.86
C LYS A 25 6.70 -6.12 -13.97
N PRO A 26 7.23 -6.36 -15.19
CA PRO A 26 7.06 -5.44 -16.30
C PRO A 26 5.60 -5.09 -16.58
N ILE A 27 5.34 -3.79 -16.75
CA ILE A 27 4.00 -3.25 -17.05
C ILE A 27 3.87 -3.04 -18.56
N LEU A 28 2.77 -3.50 -19.14
CA LEU A 28 2.43 -3.34 -20.56
C LEU A 28 2.24 -1.84 -20.93
N PRO A 29 2.26 -1.48 -22.24
CA PRO A 29 2.13 -0.09 -22.67
C PRO A 29 0.89 0.66 -22.13
N GLY A 30 -0.21 -0.04 -21.84
CA GLY A 30 -1.43 0.54 -21.26
C GLY A 30 -1.46 0.68 -19.73
N GLY A 31 -0.37 0.36 -19.03
CA GLY A 31 -0.35 0.41 -17.56
C GLY A 31 -0.95 -0.84 -16.88
N HIS A 32 -1.27 -1.87 -17.65
CA HIS A 32 -1.76 -3.16 -17.15
C HIS A 32 -0.63 -4.16 -16.97
N PHE A 33 -0.84 -5.12 -16.06
CA PHE A 33 0.04 -6.28 -15.93
C PHE A 33 -0.41 -7.38 -16.89
N GLU A 34 0.55 -8.19 -17.37
CA GLU A 34 0.26 -9.35 -18.21
C GLU A 34 -0.57 -10.40 -17.45
N ASP A 35 -0.26 -10.57 -16.15
CA ASP A 35 -0.98 -11.44 -15.23
C ASP A 35 -1.32 -10.67 -13.95
N CYS A 36 -2.61 -10.38 -13.76
CA CYS A 36 -3.13 -9.71 -12.56
C CYS A 36 -3.05 -10.58 -11.29
N THR A 37 -2.62 -11.84 -11.41
CA THR A 37 -2.39 -12.76 -10.28
C THR A 37 -0.91 -12.93 -9.94
N SER A 38 -0.01 -12.28 -10.70
CA SER A 38 1.42 -12.28 -10.45
C SER A 38 2.06 -10.94 -10.83
N ILE A 39 1.77 -9.93 -10.03
CA ILE A 39 2.18 -8.54 -10.25
C ILE A 39 3.59 -8.28 -9.70
N PHE A 40 4.03 -9.00 -8.66
CA PHE A 40 5.33 -8.82 -8.02
C PHE A 40 6.25 -10.03 -8.20
N ASP A 41 7.56 -9.76 -8.24
CA ASP A 41 8.59 -10.79 -8.13
C ASP A 41 8.78 -11.21 -6.67
N LEU A 42 7.88 -12.09 -6.23
CA LEU A 42 7.90 -12.69 -4.90
C LEU A 42 9.05 -13.70 -4.71
N GLU A 43 9.66 -14.19 -5.79
CA GLU A 43 10.68 -15.24 -5.74
C GLU A 43 12.08 -14.69 -5.44
N SER A 44 12.29 -13.39 -5.70
CA SER A 44 13.52 -12.69 -5.34
C SER A 44 13.90 -12.91 -3.86
N GLN A 45 15.19 -13.09 -3.59
CA GLN A 45 15.69 -13.31 -2.22
C GLN A 45 15.35 -12.11 -1.31
N SER A 46 15.39 -10.90 -1.84
CA SER A 46 15.04 -9.67 -1.12
C SER A 46 13.56 -9.65 -0.72
N CYS A 47 12.63 -9.91 -1.64
CA CYS A 47 11.20 -9.92 -1.30
C CYS A 47 10.87 -11.00 -0.28
N ARG A 48 11.45 -12.21 -0.43
CA ARG A 48 11.28 -13.30 0.55
C ARG A 48 11.78 -12.93 1.94
N ALA A 49 12.89 -12.20 2.03
CA ALA A 49 13.41 -11.75 3.31
C ALA A 49 12.45 -10.76 3.99
N GLU A 50 11.93 -9.77 3.26
CA GLU A 50 10.98 -8.79 3.81
C GLU A 50 9.62 -9.42 4.14
N LEU A 51 9.13 -10.40 3.36
CA LEU A 51 7.92 -11.16 3.70
C LEU A 51 8.08 -11.98 4.99
N LYS A 52 9.25 -12.62 5.18
CA LYS A 52 9.57 -13.33 6.42
C LYS A 52 9.66 -12.35 7.59
N GLU A 53 10.23 -11.18 7.38
CA GLU A 53 10.32 -10.13 8.39
C GLU A 53 8.92 -9.59 8.77
N TYR A 54 8.06 -9.37 7.78
CA TYR A 54 6.66 -8.99 8.02
C TYR A 54 5.96 -10.02 8.92
N VAL A 55 6.11 -11.32 8.61
CA VAL A 55 5.55 -12.39 9.43
C VAL A 55 6.15 -12.40 10.84
N ARG A 56 7.46 -12.19 10.98
CA ARG A 56 8.12 -12.11 12.30
C ARG A 56 7.54 -10.96 13.13
N LEU A 57 7.41 -9.78 12.54
CA LEU A 57 6.88 -8.58 13.18
C LEU A 57 5.39 -8.72 13.54
N ASN A 58 4.61 -9.44 12.72
CA ASN A 58 3.15 -9.50 12.84
C ASN A 58 2.63 -10.92 13.14
N LYS A 59 3.45 -11.81 13.70
CA LYS A 59 3.13 -13.25 13.88
C LYS A 59 1.80 -13.51 14.59
N HIS A 60 1.49 -12.71 15.61
CA HIS A 60 0.25 -12.83 16.39
C HIS A 60 -0.93 -12.03 15.81
N CYS A 61 -0.64 -11.17 14.83
CA CYS A 61 -1.59 -10.24 14.24
C CYS A 61 -2.15 -10.74 12.92
N ASP A 62 -1.33 -11.37 12.10
CA ASP A 62 -1.64 -11.76 10.73
C ASP A 62 -1.31 -13.25 10.50
N PRO A 63 -2.14 -14.16 11.04
CA PRO A 63 -1.89 -15.60 10.94
C PRO A 63 -1.90 -16.09 9.49
N VAL A 64 -2.61 -15.39 8.60
CA VAL A 64 -2.75 -15.80 7.21
C VAL A 64 -1.45 -15.59 6.44
N ARG A 65 -0.79 -14.44 6.61
CA ARG A 65 0.53 -14.25 6.01
C ARG A 65 1.57 -15.20 6.64
N ALA A 66 1.44 -15.51 7.93
CA ALA A 66 2.28 -16.51 8.59
C ALA A 66 2.14 -17.92 7.98
N GLU A 67 0.94 -18.29 7.52
CA GLU A 67 0.69 -19.56 6.82
C GLU A 67 1.08 -19.54 5.34
N GLN A 68 0.91 -18.40 4.66
CA GLN A 68 1.16 -18.27 3.23
C GLN A 68 2.66 -18.22 2.90
N VAL A 69 3.46 -17.47 3.67
CA VAL A 69 4.89 -17.27 3.38
C VAL A 69 5.67 -18.59 3.27
N PRO A 70 5.51 -19.58 4.16
CA PRO A 70 6.17 -20.88 4.02
C PRO A 70 5.71 -21.69 2.80
N LYS A 71 4.48 -21.47 2.32
CA LYS A 71 3.86 -22.22 1.21
C LYS A 71 3.96 -21.50 -0.15
N MET A 72 4.60 -20.34 -0.20
CA MET A 72 4.61 -19.47 -1.38
C MET A 72 5.12 -20.17 -2.65
N MET A 73 6.09 -21.08 -2.54
CA MET A 73 6.65 -21.81 -3.69
C MET A 73 5.89 -23.09 -4.03
N SER A 74 5.10 -23.64 -3.09
CA SER A 74 4.46 -24.94 -3.22
C SER A 74 2.94 -24.87 -3.38
N SER A 75 2.34 -23.68 -3.26
CA SER A 75 0.90 -23.47 -3.39
C SER A 75 0.59 -22.23 -4.21
N GLY A 76 -0.05 -22.41 -5.38
CA GLY A 76 -0.51 -21.31 -6.21
C GLY A 76 -1.45 -20.35 -5.47
N GLY A 77 -2.33 -20.87 -4.59
CA GLY A 77 -3.21 -20.04 -3.76
C GLY A 77 -2.46 -19.20 -2.73
N ALA A 78 -1.41 -19.74 -2.10
CA ALA A 78 -0.57 -18.97 -1.18
C ALA A 78 0.20 -17.87 -1.93
N ARG A 79 0.76 -18.20 -3.10
CA ARG A 79 1.44 -17.24 -3.98
C ARG A 79 0.52 -16.08 -4.38
N GLN A 80 -0.67 -16.38 -4.91
CA GLN A 80 -1.65 -15.36 -5.31
C GLN A 80 -2.11 -14.50 -4.13
N GLY A 81 -2.30 -15.10 -2.96
CA GLY A 81 -2.65 -14.36 -1.74
C GLY A 81 -1.56 -13.39 -1.30
N LEU A 82 -0.29 -13.77 -1.40
CA LEU A 82 0.85 -12.91 -1.09
C LEU A 82 1.05 -11.81 -2.14
N ASP A 83 0.86 -12.13 -3.42
CA ASP A 83 0.94 -11.15 -4.51
C ASP A 83 -0.11 -10.06 -4.33
N TYR A 84 -1.36 -10.47 -4.07
CA TYR A 84 -2.44 -9.55 -3.74
C TYR A 84 -2.16 -8.71 -2.50
N PHE A 85 -1.57 -9.31 -1.46
CA PHE A 85 -1.19 -8.61 -0.23
C PHE A 85 -0.11 -7.55 -0.48
N ILE A 86 0.96 -7.91 -1.18
CA ILE A 86 2.04 -6.97 -1.53
C ILE A 86 1.52 -5.86 -2.43
N TYR A 87 0.72 -6.20 -3.45
CA TYR A 87 0.05 -5.22 -4.29
C TYR A 87 -0.78 -4.24 -3.45
N SER A 88 -1.63 -4.75 -2.57
CA SER A 88 -2.52 -3.91 -1.77
C SER A 88 -1.79 -2.93 -0.85
N ILE A 89 -0.58 -3.29 -0.38
CA ILE A 89 0.23 -2.42 0.49
C ILE A 89 1.07 -1.45 -0.34
N CYS A 90 1.73 -1.95 -1.38
CA CYS A 90 2.70 -1.15 -2.10
C CYS A 90 2.04 -0.23 -3.14
N GLU A 91 0.94 -0.64 -3.75
CA GLU A 91 0.17 0.23 -4.66
C GLU A 91 -0.36 1.47 -3.93
N GLN A 92 -0.70 1.35 -2.65
CA GLN A 92 -1.13 2.47 -1.83
C GLN A 92 -0.10 3.63 -1.84
N CYS A 93 1.20 3.34 -1.92
CA CYS A 93 2.21 4.39 -2.09
C CYS A 93 2.08 5.12 -3.44
N CYS A 94 1.85 4.36 -4.52
CA CYS A 94 1.69 4.88 -5.86
C CYS A 94 0.40 5.71 -5.98
N ASP A 95 -0.67 5.28 -5.34
CA ASP A 95 -1.96 5.99 -5.33
C ASP A 95 -1.89 7.36 -4.65
N CYS A 96 -0.86 7.61 -3.83
CA CYS A 96 -0.63 8.88 -3.14
C CYS A 96 0.38 9.78 -3.87
N ILE A 97 0.90 9.40 -5.04
CA ILE A 97 1.74 10.27 -5.86
C ILE A 97 0.91 11.47 -6.36
N PRO A 98 1.33 12.73 -6.16
CA PRO A 98 0.58 13.89 -6.62
C PRO A 98 0.43 13.90 -8.15
N ARG A 99 -0.71 14.35 -8.68
CA ARG A 99 -0.90 14.51 -10.13
C ARG A 99 0.13 15.48 -10.73
N GLY A 100 0.47 15.29 -12.00
CA GLY A 100 1.51 16.07 -12.69
C GLY A 100 2.94 15.84 -12.15
N THR A 101 3.15 14.76 -11.40
CA THR A 101 4.49 14.38 -10.93
C THR A 101 5.28 13.73 -12.06
N HIS A 102 6.55 14.14 -12.18
CA HIS A 102 7.51 13.52 -13.08
C HIS A 102 8.70 12.96 -12.32
N ILE A 103 9.33 11.91 -12.87
CA ILE A 103 10.47 11.21 -12.27
C ILE A 103 11.64 12.17 -11.99
N SER A 104 11.90 13.11 -12.91
CA SER A 104 12.94 14.13 -12.79
C SER A 104 12.74 15.06 -11.59
N GLN A 105 11.54 15.12 -11.02
CA GLN A 105 11.21 15.99 -9.89
C GLN A 105 11.51 15.35 -8.53
N TYR A 106 12.05 14.12 -8.47
CA TYR A 106 12.29 13.42 -7.20
C TYR A 106 13.03 14.30 -6.18
N GLY A 107 14.23 14.79 -6.51
CA GLY A 107 15.05 15.55 -5.56
C GLY A 107 14.41 16.86 -5.10
N PHE A 108 13.74 17.58 -6.01
CA PHE A 108 13.00 18.79 -5.66
C PHE A 108 11.83 18.47 -4.71
N ARG A 109 11.01 17.46 -5.03
CA ARG A 109 9.84 17.08 -4.23
C ARG A 109 10.23 16.51 -2.87
N GLU A 110 11.31 15.74 -2.81
CA GLU A 110 11.91 15.26 -1.56
C GLU A 110 12.31 16.45 -0.67
N SER A 111 13.02 17.44 -1.22
CA SER A 111 13.50 18.61 -0.46
C SER A 111 12.39 19.47 0.15
N ILE A 112 11.18 19.44 -0.42
CA ILE A 112 10.02 20.21 0.06
C ILE A 112 8.95 19.34 0.75
N GLY A 113 9.22 18.05 0.98
CA GLY A 113 8.26 17.13 1.60
C GLY A 113 6.98 16.90 0.78
N LYS A 114 7.07 16.92 -0.56
CA LYS A 114 5.93 16.74 -1.48
C LYS A 114 6.11 15.58 -2.47
N LEU A 115 6.79 14.51 -2.03
CA LEU A 115 6.83 13.25 -2.77
C LEU A 115 5.45 12.59 -2.87
N PHE A 116 4.62 12.78 -1.83
CA PHE A 116 3.28 12.21 -1.70
C PHE A 116 2.24 13.27 -1.32
N ASN A 117 0.99 12.97 -1.58
CA ASN A 117 -0.16 13.74 -1.14
C ASN A 117 -1.29 12.79 -0.73
N ALA A 118 -1.44 12.55 0.58
CA ALA A 118 -2.55 11.79 1.13
C ALA A 118 -3.93 12.38 0.76
N GLY A 119 -3.96 13.68 0.47
CA GLY A 119 -5.11 14.45 0.01
C GLY A 119 -5.53 14.18 -1.43
N ARG A 120 -4.69 13.57 -2.27
CA ARG A 120 -5.07 13.22 -3.65
C ARG A 120 -6.20 12.21 -3.59
N GLY A 121 -7.33 12.46 -4.26
CA GLY A 121 -8.53 11.63 -4.15
C GLY A 121 -8.33 10.14 -4.45
N ASN A 122 -7.34 9.81 -5.29
CA ASN A 122 -6.93 8.44 -5.57
C ASN A 122 -6.41 7.69 -4.33
N CYS A 123 -5.65 8.35 -3.47
CA CYS A 123 -5.01 7.78 -2.28
C CYS A 123 -6.03 7.21 -1.26
N PRO A 124 -7.01 7.98 -0.72
CA PRO A 124 -8.01 7.44 0.17
C PRO A 124 -9.02 6.53 -0.54
N ALA A 125 -9.26 6.68 -1.83
CA ALA A 125 -10.15 5.77 -2.57
C ALA A 125 -9.56 4.37 -2.67
N HIS A 126 -8.30 4.26 -3.09
CA HIS A 126 -7.61 2.98 -3.18
C HIS A 126 -7.39 2.33 -1.80
N ALA A 127 -7.20 3.12 -0.74
CA ALA A 127 -7.16 2.58 0.63
C ALA A 127 -8.43 1.81 1.02
N VAL A 128 -9.60 2.16 0.47
CA VAL A 128 -10.83 1.38 0.68
C VAL A 128 -10.75 0.00 0.02
N TYR A 129 -10.20 -0.07 -1.19
CA TYR A 129 -10.20 -1.28 -2.01
C TYR A 129 -9.05 -2.22 -1.67
N ASP A 130 -7.89 -1.65 -1.35
CA ASP A 130 -6.63 -2.36 -1.21
C ASP A 130 -6.34 -2.60 0.27
N VAL A 131 -6.12 -1.52 1.04
CA VAL A 131 -5.77 -1.62 2.47
C VAL A 131 -6.91 -2.23 3.29
N CYS A 132 -8.14 -1.76 3.14
CA CYS A 132 -9.26 -2.23 3.95
C CYS A 132 -9.75 -3.64 3.62
N LYS A 133 -9.30 -4.21 2.49
CA LYS A 133 -9.55 -5.61 2.15
C LYS A 133 -8.55 -6.54 2.81
N VAL A 134 -7.28 -6.14 2.93
CA VAL A 134 -6.26 -6.92 3.64
C VAL A 134 -6.30 -6.73 5.16
N TRP A 135 -6.64 -5.53 5.64
CA TRP A 135 -6.68 -5.17 7.05
C TRP A 135 -7.97 -4.41 7.44
N PRO A 136 -9.13 -5.08 7.52
CA PRO A 136 -10.42 -4.42 7.71
C PRO A 136 -10.59 -3.69 9.06
N LYS A 137 -9.79 -4.04 10.06
CA LYS A 137 -9.81 -3.46 11.42
C LYS A 137 -8.62 -2.53 11.71
N ILE A 138 -7.88 -2.12 10.68
CA ILE A 138 -6.67 -1.32 10.85
C ILE A 138 -6.97 0.05 11.45
N ARG A 139 -6.10 0.48 12.37
CA ARG A 139 -6.08 1.77 13.06
C ARG A 139 -4.80 2.54 12.72
N GLY A 140 -3.70 1.82 12.50
CA GLY A 140 -2.41 2.41 12.19
C GLY A 140 -1.42 1.41 11.60
N VAL A 141 -0.39 1.94 10.96
CA VAL A 141 0.79 1.20 10.51
C VAL A 141 2.00 1.89 11.12
N VAL A 142 2.98 1.12 11.55
CA VAL A 142 4.22 1.64 12.17
C VAL A 142 5.45 1.03 11.50
N SER A 143 6.58 1.72 11.59
CA SER A 143 7.84 1.18 11.11
C SER A 143 8.31 0.01 12.01
N ALA A 144 9.15 -0.86 11.46
CA ALA A 144 9.81 -1.89 12.27
C ALA A 144 10.59 -1.26 13.44
N GLY A 145 10.30 -1.70 14.67
CA GLY A 145 10.93 -1.20 15.90
C GLY A 145 10.18 -0.06 16.60
N GLU A 146 9.12 0.50 15.99
CA GLU A 146 8.31 1.54 16.62
C GLU A 146 7.20 0.97 17.53
N SER A 147 6.80 1.76 18.52
CA SER A 147 5.75 1.39 19.48
C SER A 147 4.36 1.42 18.84
N ARG A 148 3.55 0.38 19.10
CA ARG A 148 2.15 0.30 18.63
C ARG A 148 1.23 1.15 19.50
N LYS A 149 0.94 2.38 19.10
CA LYS A 149 -0.11 3.19 19.76
C LYS A 149 -1.49 2.77 19.24
N VAL A 150 -2.33 2.21 20.11
CA VAL A 150 -3.64 1.62 19.75
C VAL A 150 -4.82 2.61 19.92
N SER A 151 -4.55 3.86 20.33
CA SER A 151 -5.60 4.84 20.63
C SER A 151 -6.32 5.41 19.41
N ALA A 152 -5.79 5.22 18.20
CA ALA A 152 -6.43 5.70 16.98
C ALA A 152 -7.73 4.92 16.67
N PRO A 153 -8.77 5.56 16.10
CA PRO A 153 -9.97 4.86 15.63
C PRO A 153 -9.65 3.93 14.45
N MET A 154 -10.52 2.96 14.19
CA MET A 154 -10.39 2.14 12.97
C MET A 154 -10.61 3.03 11.74
N VAL A 155 -9.69 3.00 10.78
CA VAL A 155 -9.71 3.92 9.63
C VAL A 155 -10.71 3.48 8.55
N CYS A 156 -10.92 2.17 8.38
CA CYS A 156 -11.73 1.62 7.30
C CYS A 156 -13.19 2.07 7.30
N PRO A 157 -13.89 2.17 8.45
CA PRO A 157 -15.20 2.80 8.51
C PRO A 157 -15.20 4.25 7.97
N HIS A 158 -14.20 5.06 8.37
CA HIS A 158 -14.11 6.44 7.89
C HIS A 158 -13.83 6.55 6.39
N LEU A 159 -12.95 5.69 5.86
CA LEU A 159 -12.66 5.60 4.42
C LEU A 159 -13.91 5.20 3.61
N LYS A 160 -14.66 4.19 4.08
CA LYS A 160 -15.90 3.74 3.43
C LYS A 160 -16.99 4.81 3.44
N THR A 161 -17.15 5.53 4.55
CA THR A 161 -18.09 6.66 4.64
C THR A 161 -17.69 7.78 3.71
N TRP A 162 -16.39 8.10 3.66
CA TRP A 162 -15.86 9.11 2.74
C TRP A 162 -16.16 8.75 1.28
N LEU A 163 -15.85 7.52 0.83
CA LEU A 163 -16.03 7.11 -0.57
C LEU A 163 -17.50 7.16 -1.03
N ARG A 164 -18.45 6.94 -0.12
CA ARG A 164 -19.89 6.98 -0.41
C ARG A 164 -20.48 8.40 -0.38
N ASN A 165 -19.74 9.39 0.11
CA ASN A 165 -20.22 10.76 0.14
C ASN A 165 -20.27 11.34 -1.29
N PRO A 166 -21.40 11.88 -1.75
CA PRO A 166 -21.53 12.55 -3.06
C PRO A 166 -20.48 13.63 -3.31
N ASP A 167 -20.01 14.32 -2.26
CA ASP A 167 -18.96 15.33 -2.35
C ASP A 167 -17.65 14.77 -2.87
N ASN A 168 -17.45 13.45 -2.85
CA ASN A 168 -16.27 12.76 -3.36
C ASN A 168 -16.49 12.13 -4.74
N ALA A 169 -17.60 12.43 -5.41
CA ALA A 169 -17.76 12.10 -6.82
C ALA A 169 -16.57 12.64 -7.64
N ASN A 170 -16.13 11.85 -8.61
CA ASN A 170 -14.97 12.13 -9.46
C ASN A 170 -13.65 12.29 -8.69
N TRP A 171 -13.49 11.60 -7.54
CA TRP A 171 -12.25 11.61 -6.74
C TRP A 171 -10.98 11.33 -7.55
N LEU A 172 -11.07 10.53 -8.63
CA LEU A 172 -9.97 10.24 -9.57
C LEU A 172 -9.28 11.51 -10.13
N HIS A 173 -10.04 12.59 -10.28
CA HIS A 173 -9.55 13.84 -10.86
C HIS A 173 -9.19 14.91 -9.83
N ARG A 174 -9.32 14.61 -8.54
CA ARG A 174 -9.12 15.61 -7.47
C ARG A 174 -7.71 15.55 -6.90
N ASN A 175 -7.01 16.68 -6.99
CA ASN A 175 -5.71 16.89 -6.34
C ASN A 175 -5.82 16.99 -4.82
N GLN A 176 -6.99 17.39 -4.31
CA GLN A 176 -7.26 17.50 -2.89
C GLN A 176 -8.71 17.09 -2.63
N VAL A 177 -8.91 16.25 -1.63
CA VAL A 177 -10.22 15.89 -1.09
C VAL A 177 -10.29 16.24 0.39
N LYS A 178 -11.52 16.38 0.90
CA LYS A 178 -11.77 16.50 2.34
C LYS A 178 -12.13 15.13 2.88
N TYR A 179 -11.45 14.68 3.92
CA TYR A 179 -11.74 13.45 4.65
C TYR A 179 -11.58 13.67 6.15
N HIS A 180 -12.05 12.70 6.94
CA HIS A 180 -11.90 12.72 8.39
C HIS A 180 -10.41 12.76 8.79
N PRO A 181 -9.99 13.54 9.81
CA PRO A 181 -8.57 13.67 10.19
C PRO A 181 -7.86 12.34 10.47
N ALA A 182 -8.58 11.35 11.02
CA ALA A 182 -8.04 10.01 11.22
C ALA A 182 -7.58 9.32 9.92
N VAL A 183 -8.23 9.59 8.79
CA VAL A 183 -7.82 9.09 7.47
C VAL A 183 -6.49 9.72 7.07
N GLY A 184 -6.36 11.04 7.20
CA GLY A 184 -5.10 11.74 6.89
C GLY A 184 -3.94 11.26 7.75
N ASN A 185 -4.15 11.16 9.06
CA ASN A 185 -3.13 10.66 9.98
C ASN A 185 -2.70 9.23 9.63
N PHE A 186 -3.67 8.36 9.31
CA PHE A 186 -3.40 6.99 8.88
C PHE A 186 -2.59 6.94 7.59
N LEU A 187 -3.03 7.64 6.54
CA LEU A 187 -2.38 7.59 5.22
C LEU A 187 -0.96 8.17 5.26
N ASN A 188 -0.74 9.27 5.98
CA ASN A 188 0.61 9.81 6.16
C ASN A 188 1.51 8.83 6.93
N SER A 189 1.03 8.28 8.06
CA SER A 189 1.78 7.27 8.81
C SER A 189 2.06 6.01 7.98
N PHE A 190 1.11 5.62 7.13
CA PHE A 190 1.28 4.50 6.20
C PHE A 190 2.40 4.78 5.21
N ILE A 191 2.41 5.97 4.58
CA ILE A 191 3.43 6.37 3.59
C ILE A 191 4.82 6.29 4.20
N ASP A 192 4.96 6.78 5.43
CA ASP A 192 6.22 6.77 6.16
C ASP A 192 6.64 5.34 6.51
N ALA A 193 5.75 4.56 7.14
CA ALA A 193 6.04 3.21 7.61
C ALA A 193 6.31 2.20 6.47
N ALA A 194 5.67 2.39 5.31
CA ALA A 194 5.89 1.55 4.12
C ALA A 194 7.19 1.90 3.37
N GLY A 195 7.90 2.95 3.80
CA GLY A 195 9.14 3.39 3.15
C GLY A 195 8.92 3.88 1.72
N CYS A 196 7.75 4.47 1.43
CA CYS A 196 7.37 4.84 0.07
C CYS A 196 8.38 5.82 -0.57
N SER A 197 9.06 6.64 0.23
CA SER A 197 10.02 7.66 -0.22
C SER A 197 11.28 7.10 -0.86
N ALA A 198 11.57 5.79 -0.75
CA ALA A 198 12.74 5.20 -1.37
C ALA A 198 12.77 5.47 -2.90
N ARG A 199 13.76 6.24 -3.36
CA ARG A 199 13.84 6.73 -4.75
C ARG A 199 13.52 5.68 -5.82
N PRO A 200 14.14 4.50 -5.86
CA PRO A 200 13.87 3.53 -6.92
C PRO A 200 12.40 3.07 -6.96
N PHE A 201 11.77 2.99 -5.79
CA PHE A 201 10.37 2.62 -5.66
C PHE A 201 9.43 3.77 -6.04
N TRP A 202 9.70 4.99 -5.55
CA TRP A 202 8.95 6.18 -5.94
C TRP A 202 8.98 6.41 -7.46
N GLU A 203 10.15 6.31 -8.09
CA GLU A 203 10.26 6.45 -9.55
C GLU A 203 9.46 5.36 -10.29
N SER A 204 9.40 4.15 -9.75
CA SER A 204 8.60 3.06 -10.31
C SER A 204 7.10 3.35 -10.20
N CYS A 205 6.64 3.88 -9.06
CA CYS A 205 5.26 4.33 -8.89
C CYS A 205 4.89 5.44 -9.89
N VAL A 206 5.76 6.44 -10.08
CA VAL A 206 5.51 7.51 -11.07
C VAL A 206 5.37 6.94 -12.49
N ARG A 207 6.21 5.95 -12.87
CA ARG A 207 6.08 5.28 -14.18
C ARG A 207 4.75 4.53 -14.30
N LEU A 208 4.35 3.79 -13.28
CA LEU A 208 3.09 3.04 -13.25
C LEU A 208 1.90 3.97 -13.42
N GLU A 209 1.80 4.98 -12.55
CA GLU A 209 0.68 5.92 -12.54
C GLU A 209 0.61 6.76 -13.83
N THR A 210 1.77 7.09 -14.42
CA THR A 210 1.84 7.74 -15.74
C THR A 210 1.29 6.83 -16.85
N LYS A 211 1.72 5.56 -16.89
CA LYS A 211 1.24 4.59 -17.89
C LYS A 211 -0.27 4.34 -17.77
N GLN A 212 -0.79 4.36 -16.54
CA GLN A 212 -2.22 4.23 -16.25
C GLN A 212 -3.01 5.54 -16.46
N LYS A 213 -2.34 6.63 -16.88
CA LYS A 213 -2.94 7.96 -17.12
C LYS A 213 -3.61 8.54 -15.86
N ARG A 214 -3.05 8.25 -14.69
CA ARG A 214 -3.54 8.71 -13.38
C ARG A 214 -2.81 9.95 -12.87
N LEU A 215 -1.62 10.27 -13.40
CA LEU A 215 -0.89 11.53 -13.14
C LEU A 215 -1.21 12.62 -14.15
#